data_AF-A0A0F8NFR2-F1
#
_entry.id   AF-A0A0F8NFR2-F1
#
_cell.length_a   1.000
_cell.length_b   1.000
_cell.length_c   1.000
_cell.angle_alpha   90.00
_cell.angle_beta   90.00
_cell.angle_gamma   90.00
#
_symmetry.space_group_name_H-M   'P 1'
#
loop_
_entity.id
_entity.type
_entity.pdbx_description
1 polymer ?
#
loop_
_entity_poly.entity_id
_entity_poly.type
_entity_poly.pdbx_seq_one_letter_code
_entity_poly.pdbx_strand_id
1 'polypeptide(L)'
;MGKIKTENKRIRNIGIRWVFGVLFLIMFFSAIVEFHIIAGLLFLLAGIVALPPTAYLLEKKLNISMSGTVRFFVVFFLVIVASNSLPDVDSTTAINNSTDAVAAPLTSANGTTTIAMPASSETPDNKGTVDIVTSPAGATVTVDGVPQGFSPVKGLSVDEGNHIVDLYLSGYNPKTLTVSITNSDPKTIDWTFTPYVDPSPTPTETPTTESTPTHDYDSSLVRNYDVIQENDISIKALTKPLSAYTSEELESVPLNMRIDYRVVISPDISKEELKSTLIRVVMDKTSENNDIDEVVVFAYDRKEDVDDAFTLGKVEWCPNGDWGSMTPEIASGNDRSSYQYVFDIKDKVGNIDASDIPTEREYEIYDYYEKCYDDAWINVDLNDPTAAPDEDLLMQKVAEKYGITKEEAGSICDKVTIYKMNLSV
;
A
#
# COMPACT_ATOMS: atom_id res chain seq x y z
N MET A 1 -2.81 5.49 -26.17
CA MET A 1 -2.04 5.97 -24.99
C MET A 1 -2.07 5.02 -23.79
N GLY A 2 -3.08 4.15 -23.63
CA GLY A 2 -3.19 3.20 -22.49
C GLY A 2 -2.23 2.00 -22.52
N LYS A 3 -1.94 1.42 -23.70
CA LYS A 3 -1.05 0.23 -23.84
C LYS A 3 0.35 0.44 -23.24
N ILE A 4 0.92 1.63 -23.36
CA ILE A 4 2.28 1.96 -22.87
C ILE A 4 2.35 2.01 -21.33
N LYS A 5 1.23 2.28 -20.64
CA LYS A 5 1.21 2.48 -19.18
C LYS A 5 1.06 1.15 -18.43
N THR A 6 0.33 0.19 -19.00
CA THR A 6 0.11 -1.16 -18.42
C THR A 6 1.32 -2.06 -18.61
N GLU A 7 1.97 -2.01 -19.78
CA GLU A 7 3.26 -2.68 -20.04
C GLU A 7 4.33 -2.22 -19.04
N ASN A 8 4.41 -0.91 -18.80
CA ASN A 8 5.34 -0.32 -17.83
C ASN A 8 5.08 -0.77 -16.38
N LYS A 9 3.82 -0.99 -15.97
CA LYS A 9 3.51 -1.46 -14.60
C LYS A 9 3.95 -2.93 -14.39
N ARG A 10 3.88 -3.77 -15.42
CA ARG A 10 4.28 -5.18 -15.37
C ARG A 10 5.80 -5.39 -15.47
N ILE A 11 6.45 -4.70 -16.41
CA ILE A 11 7.92 -4.69 -16.53
C ILE A 11 8.54 -4.13 -15.24
N ARG A 12 7.89 -3.14 -14.60
CA ARG A 12 8.29 -2.62 -13.29
C ARG A 12 8.21 -3.67 -12.18
N ASN A 13 7.17 -4.50 -12.11
CA ASN A 13 7.04 -5.52 -11.07
C ASN A 13 8.02 -6.69 -11.24
N ILE A 14 8.33 -7.08 -12.48
CA ILE A 14 9.39 -8.06 -12.76
C ILE A 14 10.78 -7.47 -12.48
N GLY A 15 11.01 -6.22 -12.92
CA GLY A 15 12.28 -5.51 -12.70
C GLY A 15 12.57 -5.32 -11.22
N ILE A 16 11.54 -4.98 -10.44
CA ILE A 16 11.57 -4.92 -8.98
C ILE A 16 12.08 -6.23 -8.37
N ARG A 17 11.57 -7.39 -8.81
CA ARG A 17 11.99 -8.70 -8.26
C ARG A 17 13.45 -9.02 -8.54
N TRP A 18 13.96 -8.65 -9.72
CA TRP A 18 15.38 -8.78 -10.06
C TRP A 18 16.25 -7.79 -9.27
N VAL A 19 15.82 -6.54 -9.16
CA VAL A 19 16.54 -5.51 -8.39
C VAL A 19 16.68 -5.93 -6.93
N PHE A 20 15.58 -6.36 -6.28
CA PHE A 20 15.62 -6.82 -4.90
C PHE A 20 16.43 -8.12 -4.74
N GLY A 21 16.29 -9.09 -5.66
CA GLY A 21 17.07 -10.32 -5.63
C GLY A 21 18.59 -10.10 -5.76
N VAL A 22 19.01 -9.21 -6.66
CA VAL A 22 20.42 -8.81 -6.82
C VAL A 22 20.91 -8.01 -5.61
N LEU A 23 20.07 -7.12 -5.07
CA LEU A 23 20.37 -6.35 -3.86
C LEU A 23 20.63 -7.27 -2.66
N PHE A 24 19.84 -8.34 -2.47
CA PHE A 24 20.09 -9.30 -1.40
C PHE A 24 21.37 -10.12 -1.62
N LEU A 25 21.75 -10.41 -2.87
CA LEU A 25 23.06 -11.02 -3.15
C LEU A 25 24.22 -10.07 -2.83
N ILE A 26 24.09 -8.79 -3.15
CA ILE A 26 25.08 -7.77 -2.76
C ILE A 26 25.20 -7.70 -1.23
N MET A 27 24.08 -7.64 -0.52
CA MET A 27 24.05 -7.65 0.95
C MET A 27 24.66 -8.92 1.54
N PHE A 28 24.44 -10.09 0.91
CA PHE A 28 25.13 -11.33 1.27
C PHE A 28 26.64 -11.19 1.15
N PHE A 29 27.16 -10.71 0.01
CA PHE A 29 28.61 -10.55 -0.15
C PHE A 29 29.20 -9.54 0.84
N SER A 30 28.51 -8.42 1.09
CA SER A 30 28.94 -7.43 2.11
C SER A 30 28.97 -8.03 3.52
N ALA A 31 27.92 -8.74 3.93
CA ALA A 31 27.87 -9.39 5.25
C ALA A 31 28.96 -10.45 5.42
N ILE A 32 29.32 -11.18 4.36
CA ILE A 32 30.40 -12.17 4.40
C ILE A 32 31.78 -11.52 4.53
N VAL A 33 32.02 -10.39 3.87
CA VAL A 33 33.29 -9.63 3.99
C VAL A 33 33.50 -9.14 5.43
N GLU A 34 32.41 -8.80 6.12
CA GLU A 34 32.41 -8.36 7.53
C GLU A 34 32.31 -9.52 8.54
N PHE A 35 32.40 -10.78 8.07
CA PHE A 35 32.29 -12.01 8.89
C PHE A 35 30.94 -12.21 9.61
N HIS A 36 29.87 -11.55 9.15
CA HIS A 36 28.50 -11.74 9.64
C HIS A 36 27.79 -12.91 8.94
N ILE A 37 28.21 -14.13 9.30
CA ILE A 37 27.79 -15.37 8.62
C ILE A 37 26.27 -15.61 8.69
N ILE A 38 25.64 -15.31 9.83
CA ILE A 38 24.19 -15.53 10.03
C ILE A 38 23.37 -14.58 9.15
N ALA A 39 23.67 -13.28 9.21
CA ALA A 39 23.03 -12.27 8.36
C ALA A 39 23.26 -12.57 6.87
N GLY A 40 24.49 -12.96 6.51
CA GLY A 40 24.83 -13.37 5.15
C GLY A 40 23.97 -14.54 4.67
N LEU A 41 23.87 -15.63 5.44
CA LEU A 41 23.04 -16.78 5.08
C LEU A 41 21.56 -16.42 4.90
N LEU A 42 21.03 -15.51 5.71
CA LEU A 42 19.65 -15.04 5.61
C LEU A 42 19.42 -14.16 4.37
N PHE A 43 20.36 -13.27 4.02
CA PHE A 43 20.32 -12.52 2.76
C PHE A 43 20.46 -13.42 1.53
N LEU A 44 21.29 -14.47 1.61
CA LEU A 44 21.40 -15.48 0.55
C LEU A 44 20.08 -16.23 0.35
N LEU A 45 19.43 -16.65 1.44
CA LEU A 45 18.10 -17.28 1.42
C LEU A 45 17.04 -16.33 0.85
N ALA A 46 17.05 -15.06 1.27
CA ALA A 46 16.15 -14.04 0.74
C ALA A 46 16.35 -13.85 -0.78
N GLY A 47 17.60 -13.82 -1.24
CA GLY A 47 17.93 -13.77 -2.68
C GLY A 47 17.43 -14.99 -3.44
N ILE A 48 17.62 -16.21 -2.89
CA ILE A 48 17.16 -17.47 -3.51
C ILE A 48 15.62 -17.49 -3.66
N VAL A 49 14.88 -16.99 -2.67
CA VAL A 49 13.41 -16.95 -2.68
C VAL A 49 12.88 -15.79 -3.55
N ALA A 50 13.59 -14.65 -3.58
CA ALA A 50 13.20 -13.48 -4.35
C ALA A 50 13.43 -13.67 -5.86
N LEU A 51 14.57 -14.26 -6.26
CA LEU A 51 14.94 -14.44 -7.66
C LEU A 51 14.06 -15.50 -8.34
N PRO A 52 13.38 -15.16 -9.46
CA PRO A 52 12.46 -16.08 -10.13
C PRO A 52 13.06 -17.45 -10.49
N PRO A 53 14.28 -17.55 -11.08
CA PRO A 53 14.84 -18.83 -11.50
C PRO A 53 15.16 -19.77 -10.33
N THR A 54 15.71 -19.23 -9.23
CA THR A 54 16.11 -20.02 -8.06
C THR A 54 14.91 -20.43 -7.22
N ALA A 55 13.92 -19.56 -7.11
CA ALA A 55 12.70 -19.85 -6.37
C ALA A 55 11.86 -20.94 -7.05
N TYR A 56 11.81 -20.96 -8.39
CA TYR A 56 11.18 -22.04 -9.15
C TYR A 56 11.86 -23.40 -8.90
N LEU A 57 13.19 -23.44 -8.86
CA LEU A 57 13.95 -24.66 -8.54
C LEU A 57 13.71 -25.12 -7.09
N LEU A 58 13.54 -24.18 -6.17
CA LEU A 58 13.25 -24.45 -4.76
C LEU A 58 11.86 -25.09 -4.59
N GLU A 59 10.85 -24.49 -5.21
CA GLU A 59 9.46 -24.98 -5.20
C GLU A 59 9.35 -26.39 -5.82
N LYS A 60 10.03 -26.61 -6.96
CA LYS A 60 10.09 -27.93 -7.62
C LYS A 60 10.79 -29.00 -6.77
N LYS A 61 11.86 -28.64 -6.05
CA LYS A 61 12.60 -29.59 -5.18
C LYS A 61 11.87 -29.89 -3.87
N LEU A 62 11.15 -28.91 -3.32
CA LEU A 62 10.44 -29.04 -2.06
C LEU A 62 8.98 -29.48 -2.22
N ASN A 63 8.46 -29.50 -3.45
CA ASN A 63 7.06 -29.82 -3.77
C ASN A 63 6.08 -28.90 -3.02
N ILE A 64 6.43 -27.61 -2.92
CA ILE A 64 5.64 -26.55 -2.29
C ILE A 64 5.32 -25.52 -3.38
N SER A 65 4.08 -25.01 -3.42
CA SER A 65 3.73 -23.85 -4.24
C SER A 65 3.60 -22.62 -3.33
N MET A 66 4.29 -21.52 -3.66
CA MET A 66 4.15 -20.26 -2.93
C MET A 66 3.46 -19.22 -3.80
N SER A 67 2.37 -18.63 -3.28
CA SER A 67 1.76 -17.46 -3.90
C SER A 67 2.71 -16.26 -3.81
N GLY A 68 2.52 -15.27 -4.70
CA GLY A 68 3.34 -14.06 -4.70
C GLY A 68 3.31 -13.29 -3.37
N THR A 69 2.18 -13.31 -2.68
CA THR A 69 2.00 -12.71 -1.35
C THR A 69 2.75 -13.47 -0.27
N VAL A 70 2.63 -14.80 -0.22
CA VAL A 70 3.38 -15.64 0.73
C VAL A 70 4.88 -15.46 0.53
N ARG A 71 5.34 -15.45 -0.72
CA ARG A 71 6.75 -15.23 -1.06
C ARG A 71 7.25 -13.86 -0.59
N PHE A 72 6.44 -12.81 -0.76
CA PHE A 72 6.77 -11.48 -0.26
C PHE A 72 6.97 -11.49 1.25
N PHE A 73 6.05 -12.10 2.02
CA PHE A 73 6.17 -12.18 3.47
C PHE A 73 7.36 -13.04 3.93
N VAL A 74 7.68 -14.13 3.22
CA VAL A 74 8.86 -14.96 3.50
C VAL A 74 10.15 -14.16 3.30
N VAL A 75 10.28 -13.44 2.18
CA VAL A 75 11.46 -12.60 1.92
C VAL A 75 11.54 -11.45 2.93
N PHE A 76 10.42 -10.80 3.22
CA PHE A 76 10.34 -9.72 4.19
C PHE A 76 10.77 -10.18 5.59
N PHE A 77 10.30 -11.36 6.03
CA PHE A 77 10.70 -11.95 7.30
C PHE A 77 12.21 -12.29 7.33
N LEU A 78 12.74 -12.90 6.26
CA LEU A 78 14.17 -13.21 6.17
C LEU A 78 15.04 -11.95 6.26
N VAL A 79 14.63 -10.86 5.61
CA VAL A 79 15.34 -9.57 5.65
C VAL A 79 15.28 -8.94 7.04
N ILE A 80 14.13 -8.95 7.71
CA ILE A 80 14.02 -8.45 9.09
C ILE A 80 14.96 -9.21 10.02
N VAL A 81 14.96 -10.54 9.96
CA VAL A 81 15.83 -11.35 10.82
C VAL A 81 17.30 -11.13 10.48
N ALA A 82 17.63 -10.96 9.19
CA ALA A 82 18.99 -10.64 8.75
C ALA A 82 19.46 -9.29 9.29
N SER A 83 18.63 -8.25 9.19
CA SER A 83 18.94 -6.91 9.67
C SER A 83 19.13 -6.86 11.19
N ASN A 84 18.34 -7.61 11.96
CA ASN A 84 18.51 -7.70 13.41
C ASN A 84 19.72 -8.57 13.83
N SER A 85 20.32 -9.30 12.89
CA SER A 85 21.53 -10.10 13.13
C SER A 85 22.82 -9.33 12.86
N LEU A 86 22.72 -8.10 12.34
CA LEU A 86 23.85 -7.19 12.18
C LEU A 86 24.02 -6.34 13.45
N PRO A 87 25.26 -6.04 13.88
CA PRO A 87 25.49 -5.15 15.01
C PRO A 87 25.09 -3.71 14.66
N ASP A 88 24.63 -2.96 15.67
CA ASP A 88 24.34 -1.52 15.52
C ASP A 88 25.59 -0.78 15.06
N VAL A 89 25.49 -0.06 13.94
CA VAL A 89 26.57 0.77 13.41
C VAL A 89 26.71 2.00 14.30
N ASP A 90 27.63 1.95 15.25
CA ASP A 90 27.97 3.08 16.12
C ASP A 90 28.60 4.20 15.28
N SER A 91 27.78 5.19 14.93
CA SER A 91 28.18 6.34 14.12
C SER A 91 28.88 7.40 14.98
N THR A 92 30.02 7.07 15.58
CA THR A 92 30.92 8.07 16.16
C THR A 92 32.39 7.80 15.81
N THR A 93 32.76 8.18 14.59
CA THR A 93 34.16 8.52 14.28
C THR A 93 34.19 9.96 13.80
N ALA A 94 34.12 10.87 14.76
CA ALA A 94 34.36 12.29 14.54
C ALA A 94 35.74 12.49 13.92
N ILE A 95 35.76 13.20 12.80
CA ILE A 95 36.97 13.59 12.07
C ILE A 95 37.68 14.66 12.90
N ASN A 96 38.65 14.24 13.72
CA ASN A 96 39.56 15.17 14.35
C ASN A 96 40.72 15.44 13.40
N ASN A 97 40.65 16.52 12.63
CA ASN A 97 41.83 17.08 11.99
C ASN A 97 41.90 18.58 12.25
N SER A 98 42.56 18.93 13.35
CA SER A 98 43.18 20.23 13.57
C SER A 98 44.66 19.96 13.80
N THR A 99 45.52 20.43 12.90
CA THR A 99 46.82 21.06 13.18
C THR A 99 47.41 21.60 11.87
N ASP A 100 47.52 22.93 11.85
CA ASP A 100 48.50 23.80 11.20
C ASP A 100 48.71 23.84 9.69
N ALA A 101 48.37 25.02 9.16
CA ALA A 101 48.90 25.59 7.95
C ALA A 101 50.36 26.03 8.12
N VAL A 102 51.25 25.60 7.22
CA VAL A 102 52.48 26.34 6.88
C VAL A 102 52.69 26.31 5.36
N ALA A 103 53.04 27.49 4.85
CA ALA A 103 53.29 27.97 3.48
C ALA A 103 54.04 27.06 2.47
N ALA A 104 53.50 27.05 1.22
CA ALA A 104 54.07 27.38 -0.11
C ALA A 104 55.59 27.22 -0.43
N PRO A 105 56.01 27.28 -1.73
CA PRO A 105 55.44 26.78 -3.00
C PRO A 105 56.51 26.03 -3.87
N LEU A 106 56.18 25.60 -5.10
CA LEU A 106 56.96 25.84 -6.37
C LEU A 106 56.75 24.77 -7.49
N THR A 107 56.38 25.30 -8.68
CA THR A 107 56.78 24.95 -10.06
C THR A 107 56.76 23.52 -10.65
N SER A 108 55.89 23.38 -11.68
CA SER A 108 56.15 23.04 -13.11
C SER A 108 56.84 21.73 -13.56
N ALA A 109 56.14 21.12 -14.54
CA ALA A 109 56.61 20.34 -15.71
C ALA A 109 57.07 18.89 -15.55
N ASN A 110 56.28 17.92 -16.04
CA ASN A 110 56.45 17.37 -17.41
C ASN A 110 55.42 16.27 -17.71
N GLY A 111 54.98 16.21 -18.97
CA GLY A 111 53.81 15.46 -19.40
C GLY A 111 54.00 13.98 -19.69
N THR A 112 52.88 13.28 -19.89
CA THR A 112 52.76 12.12 -20.79
C THR A 112 51.30 11.99 -21.22
N THR A 113 51.10 11.97 -22.53
CA THR A 113 49.83 11.79 -23.26
C THR A 113 49.06 10.57 -22.78
N THR A 114 47.84 10.76 -22.26
CA THR A 114 46.87 9.68 -22.01
C THR A 114 45.71 9.84 -22.98
N ILE A 115 45.40 8.75 -23.69
CA ILE A 115 44.31 8.61 -24.65
C ILE A 115 42.98 8.93 -23.96
N ALA A 116 42.20 9.84 -24.54
CA ALA A 116 40.88 10.24 -24.04
C ALA A 116 39.88 9.07 -24.14
N MET A 117 39.28 8.71 -23.00
CA MET A 117 38.02 7.98 -22.92
C MET A 117 36.94 9.05 -22.71
N PRO A 118 35.85 9.11 -23.50
CA PRO A 118 34.80 10.10 -23.26
C PRO A 118 34.19 9.81 -21.89
N ALA A 119 34.39 10.76 -20.96
CA ALA A 119 33.69 10.79 -19.70
C ALA A 119 32.19 10.88 -20.02
N SER A 120 31.45 9.88 -19.54
CA SER A 120 29.99 9.93 -19.48
C SER A 120 29.61 11.22 -18.79
N SER A 121 28.82 12.06 -19.48
CA SER A 121 28.23 13.25 -18.91
C SER A 121 27.26 12.82 -17.83
N GLU A 122 27.70 12.76 -16.56
CA GLU A 122 26.77 12.76 -15.44
C GLU A 122 25.95 14.04 -15.52
N THR A 123 24.65 13.86 -15.75
CA THR A 123 23.68 14.93 -15.66
C THR A 123 23.68 15.37 -14.19
N PRO A 124 23.80 16.67 -13.86
CA PRO A 124 23.86 17.07 -12.46
C PRO A 124 22.58 16.62 -11.75
N ASP A 125 22.74 15.74 -10.77
CA ASP A 125 21.67 15.29 -9.88
C ASP A 125 21.18 16.52 -9.13
N ASN A 126 20.01 17.05 -9.49
CA ASN A 126 19.44 18.28 -8.96
C ASN A 126 18.61 18.03 -7.69
N LYS A 127 18.99 17.04 -6.88
CA LYS A 127 18.30 16.66 -5.65
C LYS A 127 18.98 17.25 -4.42
N GLY A 128 18.19 17.77 -3.50
CA GLY A 128 18.63 18.18 -2.17
C GLY A 128 18.46 17.05 -1.15
N THR A 129 19.15 17.16 -0.01
CA THR A 129 19.02 16.24 1.12
C THR A 129 18.21 16.89 2.23
N VAL A 130 17.22 16.20 2.78
CA VAL A 130 16.37 16.68 3.89
C VAL A 130 16.43 15.72 5.07
N ASP A 131 16.62 16.28 6.27
CA ASP A 131 16.46 15.58 7.55
C ASP A 131 15.19 16.11 8.24
N ILE A 132 14.33 15.23 8.72
CA ILE A 132 13.07 15.58 9.37
C ILE A 132 13.04 14.96 10.76
N VAL A 133 13.08 15.79 11.79
CA VAL A 133 13.06 15.38 13.19
C VAL A 133 11.83 15.98 13.85
N THR A 134 11.10 15.18 14.63
CA THR A 134 9.96 15.68 15.40
C THR A 134 10.12 15.40 16.89
N SER A 135 9.46 16.21 17.71
CA SER A 135 9.39 16.06 19.15
C SER A 135 7.91 16.12 19.59
N PRO A 136 7.33 15.03 20.12
CA PRO A 136 7.93 13.69 20.25
C PRO A 136 8.24 13.01 18.92
N ALA A 137 9.20 12.07 18.92
CA ALA A 137 9.53 11.26 17.74
C ALA A 137 8.42 10.24 17.41
N GLY A 138 8.46 9.66 16.21
CA GLY A 138 7.48 8.68 15.74
C GLY A 138 6.33 9.28 14.92
N ALA A 139 6.40 10.56 14.58
CA ALA A 139 5.40 11.18 13.71
C ALA A 139 5.50 10.63 12.28
N THR A 140 4.37 10.34 11.66
CA THR A 140 4.28 10.02 10.23
C THR A 140 4.67 11.24 9.42
N VAL A 141 5.55 11.05 8.44
CA VAL A 141 6.06 12.10 7.56
C VAL A 141 5.65 11.80 6.12
N THR A 142 5.04 12.76 5.45
CA THR A 142 4.84 12.72 3.99
C THR A 142 5.53 13.92 3.34
N VAL A 143 5.99 13.74 2.11
CA VAL A 143 6.52 14.82 1.26
C VAL A 143 5.78 14.74 -0.09
N ASP A 144 5.08 15.81 -0.46
CA ASP A 144 4.17 15.90 -1.60
C ASP A 144 3.14 14.75 -1.68
N GLY A 145 2.62 14.35 -0.52
CA GLY A 145 1.67 13.23 -0.41
C GLY A 145 2.32 11.85 -0.50
N VAL A 146 3.64 11.74 -0.69
CA VAL A 146 4.37 10.46 -0.67
C VAL A 146 4.86 10.16 0.76
N PRO A 147 4.46 9.02 1.36
CA PRO A 147 4.92 8.64 2.70
C PRO A 147 6.43 8.38 2.75
N GLN A 148 7.09 8.97 3.75
CA GLN A 148 8.54 8.86 3.99
C GLN A 148 8.87 8.03 5.25
N GLY A 149 7.85 7.50 5.93
CA GLY A 149 7.99 6.72 7.16
C GLY A 149 7.77 7.57 8.42
N PHE A 150 8.40 7.14 9.52
CA PHE A 150 8.27 7.79 10.82
C PHE A 150 9.52 8.61 11.16
N SER A 151 9.32 9.81 11.68
CA SER A 151 10.41 10.67 12.15
C SER A 151 11.16 10.06 13.35
N PRO A 152 12.50 10.17 13.43
CA PRO A 152 13.36 10.94 12.53
C PRO A 152 13.58 10.27 11.16
N VAL A 153 13.37 11.02 10.07
CA VAL A 153 13.73 10.61 8.70
C VAL A 153 15.02 11.35 8.36
N LYS A 154 16.10 10.62 8.02
CA LYS A 154 17.40 11.22 7.69
C LYS A 154 17.80 10.91 6.25
N GLY A 155 18.48 11.85 5.61
CA GLY A 155 19.06 11.68 4.29
C GLY A 155 18.02 11.58 3.17
N LEU A 156 16.83 12.16 3.35
CA LEU A 156 15.77 12.08 2.35
C LEU A 156 16.16 12.86 1.10
N SER A 157 16.28 12.17 -0.02
CA SER A 157 16.60 12.78 -1.32
C SER A 157 15.32 13.30 -1.98
N VAL A 158 15.23 14.62 -2.15
CA VAL A 158 14.07 15.31 -2.72
C VAL A 158 14.53 16.21 -3.86
N ASP A 159 13.71 16.33 -4.92
CA ASP A 159 14.03 17.22 -6.03
C ASP A 159 14.21 18.68 -5.55
N GLU A 160 15.01 19.46 -6.26
CA GLU A 160 15.09 20.90 -6.01
C GLU A 160 13.75 21.57 -6.36
N GLY A 161 13.17 22.31 -5.41
CA GLY A 161 11.83 22.88 -5.57
C GLY A 161 11.15 23.22 -4.25
N ASN A 162 9.89 23.64 -4.32
CA ASN A 162 9.04 23.79 -3.14
C ASN A 162 8.25 22.51 -2.93
N HIS A 163 8.37 21.95 -1.73
CA HIS A 163 7.73 20.69 -1.34
C HIS A 163 6.81 20.92 -0.16
N ILE A 164 5.71 20.17 -0.13
CA ILE A 164 4.77 20.15 1.00
C ILE A 164 5.14 18.99 1.89
N VAL A 165 5.44 19.27 3.16
CA VAL A 165 5.76 18.26 4.17
C VAL A 165 4.62 18.20 5.17
N ASP A 166 3.91 17.08 5.24
CA ASP A 166 2.90 16.85 6.28
C ASP A 166 3.47 15.96 7.39
N LEU A 167 3.23 16.40 8.62
CA LEU A 167 3.66 15.74 9.85
C LEU A 167 2.42 15.42 10.69
N TYR A 168 2.28 14.16 11.04
CA TYR A 168 1.17 13.68 11.86
C TYR A 168 1.66 12.81 13.01
N LEU A 169 1.21 13.12 14.23
CA LEU A 169 1.47 12.30 15.41
C LEU A 169 0.19 12.22 16.24
N SER A 170 -0.25 11.00 16.55
CA SER A 170 -1.47 10.79 17.34
C SER A 170 -1.42 11.51 18.68
N GLY A 171 -2.52 12.18 19.05
CA GLY A 171 -2.61 13.01 20.26
C GLY A 171 -2.03 14.42 20.13
N TYR A 172 -1.55 14.81 18.94
CA TYR A 172 -1.00 16.13 18.68
C TYR A 172 -1.67 16.81 17.47
N ASN A 173 -1.57 18.13 17.39
CA ASN A 173 -2.10 18.89 16.25
C ASN A 173 -1.29 18.57 14.98
N PRO A 174 -1.90 18.14 13.86
CA PRO A 174 -1.19 17.88 12.61
C PRO A 174 -0.55 19.16 12.08
N LYS A 175 0.54 19.01 11.31
CA LYS A 175 1.24 20.15 10.72
C LYS A 175 1.61 19.94 9.26
N THR A 176 1.23 20.89 8.43
CA THR A 176 1.73 21.05 7.06
C THR A 176 2.77 22.18 6.99
N LEU A 177 3.89 21.91 6.31
CA LEU A 177 4.99 22.86 6.08
C LEU A 177 5.28 22.96 4.59
N THR A 178 5.49 24.16 4.08
CA THR A 178 6.04 24.36 2.72
C THR A 178 7.53 24.63 2.81
N VAL A 179 8.34 23.81 2.15
CA VAL A 179 9.79 23.80 2.30
C VAL A 179 10.45 23.91 0.93
N SER A 180 11.25 24.97 0.73
CA SER A 180 12.09 25.10 -0.46
C SER A 180 13.38 24.30 -0.28
N ILE A 181 13.64 23.34 -1.16
CA ILE A 181 14.80 22.45 -1.14
C ILE A 181 15.73 22.86 -2.27
N THR A 182 17.03 22.99 -1.97
CA THR A 182 18.09 23.29 -2.93
C THR A 182 19.10 22.15 -2.92
N ASN A 183 19.82 21.95 -4.04
CA ASN A 183 20.91 20.97 -4.17
C ASN A 183 22.20 21.41 -3.43
N SER A 184 22.05 21.95 -2.22
CA SER A 184 23.14 22.43 -1.37
C SER A 184 23.14 21.65 -0.05
N ASP A 185 23.73 22.21 1.00
CA ASP A 185 23.81 21.59 2.33
C ASP A 185 22.47 20.95 2.80
N PRO A 186 22.52 19.85 3.57
CA PRO A 186 21.33 19.16 4.05
C PRO A 186 20.39 20.10 4.79
N LYS A 187 19.12 20.08 4.43
CA LYS A 187 18.09 20.90 5.06
C LYS A 187 17.44 20.13 6.20
N THR A 188 17.56 20.64 7.43
CA THR A 188 16.91 20.04 8.60
C THR A 188 15.56 20.72 8.89
N ILE A 189 14.52 19.91 9.07
CA ILE A 189 13.19 20.31 9.55
C ILE A 189 13.04 19.76 10.97
N ASP A 190 13.10 20.65 11.96
CA ASP A 190 12.83 20.33 13.36
C ASP A 190 11.45 20.83 13.76
N TRP A 191 10.53 19.91 14.09
CA TRP A 191 9.16 20.27 14.49
C TRP A 191 8.82 19.77 15.89
N THR A 192 8.35 20.66 16.76
CA THR A 192 7.81 20.26 18.07
C THR A 192 6.29 20.33 18.02
N PHE A 193 5.65 19.19 18.24
CA PHE A 193 4.20 19.09 18.25
C PHE A 193 3.59 19.73 19.49
N THR A 194 2.47 20.44 19.31
CA THR A 194 1.62 20.85 20.43
C THR A 194 0.56 19.79 20.66
N PRO A 195 0.43 19.24 21.89
CA PRO A 195 -0.64 18.29 22.21
C PRO A 195 -1.99 18.84 21.78
N TYR A 196 -2.82 17.96 21.22
CA TYR A 196 -4.19 18.32 20.93
C TYR A 196 -4.95 18.38 22.25
N VAL A 197 -5.20 19.60 22.75
CA VAL A 197 -6.06 19.85 23.91
C VAL A 197 -7.46 20.18 23.39
N ASP A 198 -8.36 19.23 23.58
CA ASP A 198 -9.79 19.46 23.43
C ASP A 198 -10.20 20.59 24.41
N PRO A 199 -10.82 21.71 23.97
CA PRO A 199 -11.36 22.69 24.89
C PRO A 199 -12.51 22.06 25.70
N SER A 200 -12.15 21.47 26.84
CA SER A 200 -13.09 20.83 27.76
C SER A 200 -14.21 21.80 28.16
N PRO A 201 -15.48 21.35 28.15
CA PRO A 201 -16.61 22.14 28.61
C PRO A 201 -16.58 22.33 30.13
N THR A 202 -16.91 23.54 30.58
CA THR A 202 -17.18 23.90 31.98
C THR A 202 -18.29 23.00 32.56
N PRO A 203 -18.23 22.58 33.84
CA PRO A 203 -19.13 21.55 34.36
C PRO A 203 -20.49 22.16 34.68
N THR A 204 -21.55 21.80 33.94
CA THR A 204 -22.94 22.04 34.37
C THR A 204 -23.87 21.06 33.67
N GLU A 205 -24.47 20.21 34.50
CA GLU A 205 -25.72 19.44 34.34
C GLU A 205 -25.88 18.55 33.10
N THR A 206 -25.95 17.25 33.38
CA THR A 206 -26.49 16.19 32.53
C THR A 206 -27.67 16.65 31.67
N PRO A 207 -27.54 16.58 30.34
CA PRO A 207 -28.65 16.28 29.46
C PRO A 207 -28.47 14.86 28.93
N THR A 208 -29.34 13.97 29.37
CA THR A 208 -29.75 12.83 28.55
C THR A 208 -30.41 13.39 27.31
N THR A 209 -29.72 13.38 26.15
CA THR A 209 -30.37 13.52 24.84
C THR A 209 -29.55 12.83 23.75
N GLU A 210 -30.18 11.84 23.14
CA GLU A 210 -30.05 11.32 21.76
C GLU A 210 -28.67 11.22 21.11
N SER A 211 -28.28 9.96 20.91
CA SER A 211 -27.68 9.45 19.68
C SER A 211 -28.05 10.27 18.45
N THR A 212 -27.07 10.90 17.81
CA THR A 212 -27.19 11.31 16.41
C THR A 212 -26.36 10.34 15.58
N PRO A 213 -26.99 9.42 14.83
CA PRO A 213 -26.50 9.03 13.53
C PRO A 213 -26.98 10.08 12.49
N THR A 214 -26.55 9.99 11.23
CA THR A 214 -27.31 10.44 10.03
C THR A 214 -27.27 11.92 9.60
N HIS A 215 -26.23 12.35 8.87
CA HIS A 215 -26.47 13.19 7.68
C HIS A 215 -26.36 12.37 6.37
N ASP A 216 -25.71 11.19 6.41
CA ASP A 216 -25.50 10.29 5.27
C ASP A 216 -26.46 9.09 5.20
N TYR A 217 -27.43 8.96 6.12
CA TYR A 217 -28.38 7.84 6.13
C TYR A 217 -29.83 8.30 6.03
N ASP A 218 -30.53 7.76 5.04
CA ASP A 218 -31.97 7.84 4.91
C ASP A 218 -32.51 6.43 4.64
N SER A 219 -33.33 5.92 5.57
CA SER A 219 -33.92 4.59 5.46
C SER A 219 -34.78 4.38 4.19
N SER A 220 -35.30 5.46 3.60
CA SER A 220 -36.09 5.41 2.36
C SER A 220 -35.23 5.25 1.10
N LEU A 221 -33.93 5.52 1.19
CA LEU A 221 -32.95 5.37 0.12
C LEU A 221 -32.26 4.00 0.12
N VAL A 222 -32.56 3.14 1.09
CA VAL A 222 -31.97 1.80 1.18
C VAL A 222 -32.46 0.94 0.01
N ARG A 223 -31.50 0.39 -0.75
CA ARG A 223 -31.75 -0.54 -1.84
C ARG A 223 -31.59 -1.98 -1.37
N ASN A 224 -32.11 -2.91 -2.18
CA ASN A 224 -31.87 -4.34 -1.95
C ASN A 224 -30.39 -4.66 -2.16
N TYR A 225 -29.87 -5.54 -1.33
CA TYR A 225 -28.50 -6.01 -1.37
C TYR A 225 -28.46 -7.50 -1.03
N ASP A 226 -27.47 -8.20 -1.56
CA ASP A 226 -27.16 -9.59 -1.21
C ASP A 226 -25.78 -9.66 -0.55
N VAL A 227 -25.67 -10.26 0.62
CA VAL A 227 -24.37 -10.55 1.25
C VAL A 227 -23.81 -11.83 0.64
N ILE A 228 -22.66 -11.73 -0.04
CA ILE A 228 -22.02 -12.84 -0.77
C ILE A 228 -20.91 -13.48 0.06
N GLN A 229 -20.15 -12.68 0.79
CA GLN A 229 -19.08 -13.16 1.67
C GLN A 229 -19.08 -12.39 2.99
N GLU A 230 -18.63 -13.10 4.03
CA GLU A 230 -18.37 -12.60 5.38
C GLU A 230 -17.05 -13.23 5.81
N ASN A 231 -16.01 -12.42 6.03
CA ASN A 231 -14.73 -12.91 6.52
C ASN A 231 -14.39 -12.28 7.86
N ASP A 232 -14.10 -13.14 8.84
CA ASP A 232 -13.53 -12.74 10.11
C ASP A 232 -12.05 -12.39 9.92
N ILE A 233 -11.74 -11.10 10.08
CA ILE A 233 -10.41 -10.53 9.97
C ILE A 233 -9.94 -9.95 11.32
N SER A 234 -10.49 -10.48 12.42
CA SER A 234 -10.23 -10.03 13.78
C SER A 234 -8.76 -10.13 14.15
N ILE A 235 -8.29 -9.15 14.90
CA ILE A 235 -6.93 -9.10 15.43
C ILE A 235 -6.97 -8.66 16.89
N LYS A 236 -5.82 -8.69 17.58
CA LYS A 236 -5.73 -8.05 18.90
C LYS A 236 -5.77 -6.52 18.76
N ALA A 237 -6.37 -5.81 19.71
CA ALA A 237 -6.36 -4.35 19.77
C ALA A 237 -4.97 -3.83 20.20
N LEU A 238 -4.01 -3.89 19.29
CA LEU A 238 -2.61 -3.58 19.59
C LEU A 238 -2.37 -2.06 19.70
N THR A 239 -1.61 -1.64 20.70
CA THR A 239 -1.14 -0.25 20.87
C THR A 239 0.33 -0.06 20.52
N LYS A 240 1.04 -1.16 20.24
CA LYS A 240 2.43 -1.23 19.79
C LYS A 240 2.56 -2.34 18.73
N PRO A 241 3.65 -2.41 17.96
CA PRO A 241 3.85 -3.50 17.01
C PRO A 241 3.72 -4.88 17.68
N LEU A 242 3.16 -5.86 16.98
CA LEU A 242 2.93 -7.21 17.53
C LEU A 242 4.21 -7.82 18.12
N SER A 243 5.37 -7.55 17.50
CA SER A 243 6.69 -8.02 17.95
C SER A 243 7.13 -7.46 19.31
N ALA A 244 6.51 -6.38 19.78
CA ALA A 244 6.84 -5.75 21.05
C ALA A 244 6.02 -6.31 22.23
N TYR A 245 5.11 -7.25 21.99
CA TYR A 245 4.36 -7.94 23.03
C TYR A 245 5.00 -9.27 23.40
N THR A 246 4.95 -9.61 24.70
CA THR A 246 5.17 -11.00 25.12
C THR A 246 3.91 -11.83 24.89
N SER A 247 4.04 -13.16 24.89
CA SER A 247 2.87 -14.05 24.78
C SER A 247 1.86 -13.83 25.92
N GLU A 248 2.35 -13.60 27.15
CA GLU A 248 1.50 -13.33 28.31
C GLU A 248 0.79 -11.97 28.21
N GLU A 249 1.48 -10.93 27.72
CA GLU A 249 0.83 -9.64 27.47
C GLU A 249 -0.28 -9.79 26.41
N LEU A 250 0.00 -10.51 25.31
CA LEU A 250 -0.96 -10.75 24.22
C LEU A 250 -2.23 -11.49 24.66
N GLU A 251 -2.13 -12.39 25.65
CA GLU A 251 -3.29 -13.05 26.22
C GLU A 251 -4.25 -12.06 26.89
N SER A 252 -3.71 -11.00 27.51
CA SER A 252 -4.49 -9.95 28.17
C SER A 252 -5.02 -8.87 27.23
N VAL A 253 -4.47 -8.74 26.00
CA VAL A 253 -4.96 -7.77 25.02
C VAL A 253 -6.35 -8.22 24.53
N PRO A 254 -7.37 -7.34 24.54
CA PRO A 254 -8.68 -7.69 24.04
C PRO A 254 -8.65 -7.97 22.54
N LEU A 255 -9.56 -8.82 22.09
CA LEU A 255 -9.83 -8.99 20.67
C LEU A 255 -10.47 -7.70 20.15
N ASN A 256 -10.03 -7.29 18.98
CA ASN A 256 -10.75 -6.38 18.12
C ASN A 256 -11.48 -7.23 17.08
N MET A 257 -12.79 -7.42 17.28
CA MET A 257 -13.60 -8.21 16.38
C MET A 257 -13.89 -7.43 15.09
N ARG A 258 -13.16 -7.76 14.03
CA ARG A 258 -13.25 -7.08 12.73
C ARG A 258 -13.86 -8.00 11.71
N ILE A 259 -14.91 -7.54 11.06
CA ILE A 259 -15.59 -8.31 10.02
C ILE A 259 -15.54 -7.56 8.71
N ASP A 260 -15.15 -8.26 7.64
CA ASP A 260 -15.37 -7.82 6.28
C ASP A 260 -16.69 -8.41 5.75
N TYR A 261 -17.44 -7.60 5.00
CA TYR A 261 -18.60 -8.07 4.26
C TYR A 261 -18.46 -7.68 2.81
N ARG A 262 -18.81 -8.59 1.90
CA ARG A 262 -18.89 -8.33 0.47
C ARG A 262 -20.32 -8.45 0.02
N VAL A 263 -20.87 -7.34 -0.49
CA VAL A 263 -22.27 -7.25 -0.87
C VAL A 263 -22.43 -6.94 -2.35
N VAL A 264 -23.47 -7.49 -2.95
CA VAL A 264 -23.87 -7.16 -4.32
C VAL A 264 -25.09 -6.26 -4.27
N ILE A 265 -25.03 -5.16 -5.02
CA ILE A 265 -26.05 -4.12 -5.11
C ILE A 265 -26.23 -3.77 -6.59
N SER A 266 -27.46 -3.46 -7.02
CA SER A 266 -27.70 -3.05 -8.40
C SER A 266 -26.84 -1.83 -8.79
N PRO A 267 -26.24 -1.79 -10.01
CA PRO A 267 -25.43 -0.66 -10.45
C PRO A 267 -26.26 0.60 -10.78
N ASP A 268 -27.58 0.47 -10.98
CA ASP A 268 -28.51 1.59 -11.13
C ASP A 268 -28.85 2.15 -9.74
N ILE A 269 -27.88 2.88 -9.17
CA ILE A 269 -27.95 3.41 -7.80
C ILE A 269 -27.28 4.78 -7.69
N SER A 270 -27.89 5.70 -6.93
CA SER A 270 -27.26 6.99 -6.62
C SER A 270 -26.18 6.84 -5.53
N LYS A 271 -25.35 7.88 -5.35
CA LYS A 271 -24.33 7.89 -4.28
C LYS A 271 -24.97 7.85 -2.89
N GLU A 272 -26.08 8.57 -2.70
CA GLU A 272 -26.84 8.66 -1.45
C GLU A 272 -27.56 7.35 -1.12
N GLU A 273 -28.13 6.70 -2.13
CA GLU A 273 -28.72 5.36 -2.02
C GLU A 273 -27.68 4.31 -1.65
N LEU A 274 -26.50 4.35 -2.30
CA LEU A 274 -25.41 3.43 -1.98
C LEU A 274 -24.92 3.64 -0.55
N LYS A 275 -24.67 4.89 -0.13
CA LYS A 275 -24.27 5.20 1.25
C LYS A 275 -25.30 4.70 2.27
N SER A 276 -26.57 5.00 2.07
CA SER A 276 -27.65 4.57 2.98
C SER A 276 -27.76 3.04 3.05
N THR A 277 -27.58 2.36 1.91
CA THR A 277 -27.59 0.90 1.84
C THR A 277 -26.38 0.30 2.57
N LEU A 278 -25.19 0.85 2.38
CA LEU A 278 -23.98 0.40 3.07
C LEU A 278 -24.06 0.60 4.59
N ILE A 279 -24.57 1.75 5.05
CA ILE A 279 -24.84 1.98 6.47
C ILE A 279 -25.85 0.96 7.00
N ARG A 280 -26.92 0.66 6.23
CA ARG A 280 -27.91 -0.35 6.61
C ARG A 280 -27.25 -1.72 6.84
N VAL A 281 -26.35 -2.16 5.96
CA VAL A 281 -25.62 -3.42 6.14
C VAL A 281 -24.87 -3.43 7.47
N VAL A 282 -24.13 -2.36 7.79
CA VAL A 282 -23.42 -2.24 9.07
C VAL A 282 -24.39 -2.30 10.25
N MET A 283 -25.51 -1.57 10.20
CA MET A 283 -26.52 -1.57 11.27
C MET A 283 -27.12 -2.95 11.49
N ASP A 284 -27.49 -3.64 10.41
CA ASP A 284 -28.09 -4.96 10.50
C ASP A 284 -27.09 -5.94 11.13
N LYS A 285 -25.82 -5.94 10.67
CA LYS A 285 -24.76 -6.82 11.18
C LYS A 285 -24.30 -6.54 12.60
N THR A 286 -24.16 -5.28 12.97
CA THR A 286 -23.80 -4.90 14.34
C THR A 286 -24.95 -5.13 15.32
N SER A 287 -26.21 -5.12 14.86
CA SER A 287 -27.37 -5.50 15.67
C SER A 287 -27.50 -7.02 15.88
N GLU A 288 -27.04 -7.83 14.91
CA GLU A 288 -26.95 -9.29 15.02
C GLU A 288 -25.85 -9.71 16.02
N ASN A 289 -24.72 -8.97 16.02
CA ASN A 289 -23.59 -9.24 16.89
C ASN A 289 -22.99 -7.92 17.45
N ASN A 290 -23.38 -7.59 18.68
CA ASN A 290 -22.97 -6.36 19.36
C ASN A 290 -21.50 -6.35 19.83
N ASP A 291 -20.80 -7.49 19.72
CA ASP A 291 -19.38 -7.57 20.05
C ASP A 291 -18.51 -7.11 18.86
N ILE A 292 -19.09 -6.89 17.67
CA ILE A 292 -18.34 -6.41 16.50
C ILE A 292 -17.77 -5.03 16.79
N ASP A 293 -16.47 -4.90 16.58
CA ASP A 293 -15.66 -3.71 16.88
C ASP A 293 -15.37 -2.87 15.65
N GLU A 294 -15.11 -3.46 14.48
CA GLU A 294 -14.98 -2.70 13.23
C GLU A 294 -15.63 -3.47 12.08
N VAL A 295 -16.26 -2.74 11.16
CA VAL A 295 -16.90 -3.33 9.98
C VAL A 295 -16.41 -2.62 8.73
N VAL A 296 -15.98 -3.39 7.73
CA VAL A 296 -15.85 -2.90 6.36
C VAL A 296 -16.84 -3.61 5.47
N VAL A 297 -17.59 -2.85 4.68
CA VAL A 297 -18.49 -3.41 3.66
C VAL A 297 -17.99 -2.97 2.30
N PHE A 298 -17.69 -3.94 1.43
CA PHE A 298 -17.32 -3.74 0.05
C PHE A 298 -18.52 -4.03 -0.85
N ALA A 299 -18.91 -3.05 -1.68
CA ALA A 299 -20.04 -3.16 -2.61
C ALA A 299 -19.60 -3.43 -4.04
N TYR A 300 -20.27 -4.41 -4.64
CA TYR A 300 -20.07 -4.88 -6.01
C TYR A 300 -21.38 -4.78 -6.79
N ASP A 301 -21.28 -4.54 -8.08
CA ASP A 301 -22.42 -4.65 -9.02
C ASP A 301 -22.67 -6.09 -9.47
N ARG A 302 -21.71 -6.98 -9.26
CA ARG A 302 -21.75 -8.37 -9.71
C ARG A 302 -21.04 -9.31 -8.72
N LYS A 303 -21.59 -10.50 -8.54
CA LYS A 303 -21.06 -11.50 -7.59
C LYS A 303 -19.76 -12.14 -8.06
N GLU A 304 -19.52 -12.23 -9.37
CA GLU A 304 -18.30 -12.81 -9.95
C GLU A 304 -17.06 -11.95 -9.66
N ASP A 305 -17.24 -10.68 -9.32
CA ASP A 305 -16.14 -9.73 -9.05
C ASP A 305 -15.80 -9.62 -7.56
N VAL A 306 -16.48 -10.36 -6.67
CA VAL A 306 -16.33 -10.17 -5.22
C VAL A 306 -14.95 -10.48 -4.69
N ASP A 307 -14.13 -11.28 -5.39
CA ASP A 307 -12.75 -11.58 -4.96
C ASP A 307 -11.74 -10.49 -5.40
N ASP A 308 -12.17 -9.57 -6.27
CA ASP A 308 -11.38 -8.44 -6.74
C ASP A 308 -11.61 -7.17 -5.87
N ALA A 309 -11.04 -6.06 -6.32
CA ALA A 309 -11.38 -4.74 -5.81
C ALA A 309 -12.88 -4.43 -6.02
N PHE A 310 -13.50 -3.79 -5.01
CA PHE A 310 -14.88 -3.35 -5.07
C PHE A 310 -15.18 -2.52 -6.32
N THR A 311 -16.34 -2.76 -6.92
CA THR A 311 -16.75 -2.10 -8.17
C THR A 311 -17.64 -0.89 -7.92
N LEU A 312 -18.37 -0.79 -6.80
CA LEU A 312 -19.23 0.37 -6.51
C LEU A 312 -18.65 1.28 -5.43
N GLY A 313 -18.26 0.73 -4.29
CA GLY A 313 -17.70 1.50 -3.19
C GLY A 313 -17.42 0.65 -1.97
N LYS A 314 -16.94 1.27 -0.90
CA LYS A 314 -16.88 0.69 0.43
C LYS A 314 -17.30 1.67 1.51
N VAL A 315 -17.71 1.14 2.66
CA VAL A 315 -17.83 1.88 3.91
C VAL A 315 -17.01 1.18 4.99
N GLU A 316 -16.32 1.98 5.80
CA GLU A 316 -15.67 1.55 7.03
C GLU A 316 -16.44 2.16 8.21
N TRP A 317 -16.82 1.32 9.17
CA TRP A 317 -17.38 1.73 10.45
C TRP A 317 -16.37 1.42 11.55
N CYS A 318 -15.72 2.46 12.04
CA CYS A 318 -14.58 2.36 12.95
C CYS A 318 -14.49 3.59 13.88
N PRO A 319 -13.75 3.49 15.01
CA PRO A 319 -13.54 4.62 15.91
C PRO A 319 -12.89 5.80 15.19
N ASN A 320 -13.43 7.00 15.41
CA ASN A 320 -12.92 8.26 14.87
C ASN A 320 -12.81 8.33 13.33
N GLY A 321 -13.36 7.36 12.60
CA GLY A 321 -13.18 7.24 11.15
C GLY A 321 -11.76 6.86 10.74
N ASP A 322 -10.99 6.23 11.63
CA ASP A 322 -9.62 5.77 11.33
C ASP A 322 -9.56 4.25 11.48
N TRP A 323 -9.58 3.54 10.35
CA TRP A 323 -9.50 2.08 10.31
C TRP A 323 -8.20 1.59 10.93
N GLY A 324 -8.30 0.80 12.01
CA GLY A 324 -7.11 0.38 12.74
C GLY A 324 -6.86 1.12 14.04
N SER A 325 -7.58 2.21 14.32
CA SER A 325 -7.39 3.05 15.52
C SER A 325 -7.97 2.44 16.81
N MET A 326 -8.50 1.21 16.75
CA MET A 326 -9.02 0.50 17.91
C MET A 326 -7.99 0.33 19.02
N THR A 327 -8.33 0.79 20.22
CA THR A 327 -7.51 0.58 21.42
C THR A 327 -8.13 -0.48 22.33
N PRO A 328 -7.35 -1.07 23.26
CA PRO A 328 -7.87 -1.97 24.28
C PRO A 328 -9.04 -1.41 25.10
N GLU A 329 -9.01 -0.10 25.38
CA GLU A 329 -10.05 0.58 26.15
C GLU A 329 -11.37 0.63 25.38
N ILE A 330 -11.32 0.93 24.08
CA ILE A 330 -12.51 0.97 23.21
C ILE A 330 -13.07 -0.44 23.03
N ALA A 331 -12.22 -1.41 22.70
CA ALA A 331 -12.62 -2.81 22.49
C ALA A 331 -13.23 -3.41 23.77
N SER A 332 -12.59 -3.22 24.94
CA SER A 332 -13.10 -3.75 26.21
C SER A 332 -14.34 -3.01 26.71
N GLY A 333 -14.45 -1.72 26.41
CA GLY A 333 -15.57 -0.88 26.84
C GLY A 333 -16.84 -1.03 26.01
N ASN A 334 -16.72 -1.60 24.79
CA ASN A 334 -17.79 -1.64 23.79
C ASN A 334 -18.44 -0.26 23.56
N ASP A 335 -17.64 0.82 23.63
CA ASP A 335 -18.12 2.17 23.39
C ASP A 335 -18.05 2.47 21.88
N ARG A 336 -19.17 2.93 21.32
CA ARG A 336 -19.32 3.28 19.90
C ARG A 336 -19.58 4.77 19.68
N SER A 337 -19.48 5.59 20.72
CA SER A 337 -19.78 7.04 20.67
C SER A 337 -18.87 7.83 19.70
N SER A 338 -17.64 7.36 19.48
CA SER A 338 -16.67 7.98 18.58
C SER A 338 -16.72 7.49 17.15
N TYR A 339 -17.59 6.53 16.82
CA TYR A 339 -17.53 5.82 15.55
C TYR A 339 -18.06 6.67 14.41
N GLN A 340 -17.46 6.49 13.24
CA GLN A 340 -17.84 7.19 12.01
C GLN A 340 -17.99 6.19 10.87
N TYR A 341 -18.76 6.60 9.86
CA TYR A 341 -18.85 5.91 8.58
C TYR A 341 -17.95 6.63 7.59
N VAL A 342 -16.91 5.95 7.11
CA VAL A 342 -15.95 6.49 6.14
C VAL A 342 -16.17 5.81 4.81
N PHE A 343 -16.45 6.60 3.78
CA PHE A 343 -16.82 6.10 2.46
C PHE A 343 -15.71 6.29 1.44
N ASP A 344 -15.53 5.28 0.59
CA ASP A 344 -14.78 5.38 -0.66
C ASP A 344 -15.69 4.87 -1.78
N ILE A 345 -16.32 5.81 -2.49
CA ILE A 345 -17.33 5.53 -3.52
C ILE A 345 -16.72 5.81 -4.88
N LYS A 346 -16.87 4.87 -5.83
CA LYS A 346 -16.39 5.06 -7.20
C LYS A 346 -17.14 6.21 -7.87
N ASP A 347 -16.42 6.97 -8.70
CA ASP A 347 -17.00 8.14 -9.38
C ASP A 347 -18.15 7.79 -10.33
N LYS A 348 -18.15 6.55 -10.83
CA LYS A 348 -19.20 6.01 -11.70
C LYS A 348 -20.56 5.91 -11.02
N VAL A 349 -20.62 5.76 -9.70
CA VAL A 349 -21.88 5.62 -8.98
C VAL A 349 -22.73 6.88 -9.13
N GLY A 350 -23.98 6.73 -9.58
CA GLY A 350 -24.90 7.81 -9.90
C GLY A 350 -24.62 8.56 -11.21
N ASN A 351 -23.57 8.20 -11.96
CA ASN A 351 -23.12 8.90 -13.17
C ASN A 351 -22.87 7.95 -14.36
N ILE A 352 -23.31 6.69 -14.30
CA ILE A 352 -23.16 5.74 -15.40
C ILE A 352 -24.30 5.91 -16.41
N ASP A 353 -23.96 6.08 -17.67
CA ASP A 353 -24.92 5.94 -18.76
C ASP A 353 -25.32 4.47 -18.92
N ALA A 354 -26.61 4.20 -19.10
CA ALA A 354 -27.12 2.83 -19.24
C ALA A 354 -26.48 2.04 -20.40
N SER A 355 -25.95 2.73 -21.42
CA SER A 355 -25.20 2.10 -22.53
C SER A 355 -23.82 1.59 -22.14
N ASP A 356 -23.23 2.16 -21.09
CA ASP A 356 -21.88 1.84 -20.62
C ASP A 356 -21.87 0.66 -19.66
N ILE A 357 -23.03 0.33 -19.06
CA ILE A 357 -23.23 -0.89 -18.29
C ILE A 357 -23.05 -2.09 -19.23
N PRO A 358 -22.11 -3.01 -18.96
CA PRO A 358 -21.97 -4.20 -19.78
C PRO A 358 -23.20 -5.10 -19.67
N THR A 359 -23.61 -5.64 -20.80
CA THR A 359 -24.67 -6.64 -20.86
C THR A 359 -24.17 -7.99 -20.34
N GLU A 360 -25.09 -8.87 -19.94
CA GLU A 360 -24.77 -10.27 -19.58
C GLU A 360 -23.92 -10.98 -20.65
N ARG A 361 -24.18 -10.69 -21.93
CA ARG A 361 -23.41 -11.26 -23.03
C ARG A 361 -21.99 -10.70 -23.10
N GLU A 362 -21.80 -9.42 -22.86
CA GLU A 362 -20.48 -8.79 -22.82
C GLU A 362 -19.67 -9.32 -21.62
N TYR A 363 -20.30 -9.52 -20.47
CA TYR A 363 -19.70 -10.17 -19.31
C TYR A 363 -19.31 -11.62 -19.58
N GLU A 364 -20.19 -12.43 -20.19
CA GLU A 364 -19.88 -13.83 -20.57
C GLU A 364 -18.64 -13.93 -21.48
N ILE A 365 -18.49 -12.97 -22.40
CA ILE A 365 -17.34 -12.87 -23.29
C ILE A 365 -16.08 -12.49 -22.50
N TYR A 366 -16.17 -11.46 -21.66
CA TYR A 366 -15.07 -10.99 -20.82
C TYR A 366 -14.59 -12.05 -19.81
N ASP A 367 -15.50 -12.72 -19.11
CA ASP A 367 -15.15 -13.75 -18.12
C ASP A 367 -14.44 -14.95 -18.79
N TYR A 368 -14.80 -15.27 -20.05
CA TYR A 368 -14.06 -16.26 -20.82
C TYR A 368 -12.70 -15.77 -21.29
N TYR A 369 -12.57 -14.48 -21.61
CA TYR A 369 -11.27 -13.86 -21.88
C TYR A 369 -10.36 -13.95 -20.64
N GLU A 370 -10.83 -13.55 -19.46
CA GLU A 370 -10.08 -13.65 -18.19
C GLU A 370 -9.66 -15.10 -17.92
N LYS A 371 -10.56 -16.07 -18.11
CA LYS A 371 -10.20 -17.48 -17.99
C LYS A 371 -9.09 -17.89 -18.98
N CYS A 372 -9.19 -17.48 -20.24
CA CYS A 372 -8.16 -17.79 -21.23
C CYS A 372 -6.83 -17.11 -20.90
N TYR A 373 -6.90 -15.93 -20.32
CA TYR A 373 -5.75 -15.17 -19.86
C TYR A 373 -5.02 -15.87 -18.72
N ASP A 374 -5.75 -16.33 -17.71
CA ASP A 374 -5.22 -17.11 -16.59
C ASP A 374 -4.63 -18.44 -17.06
N ASP A 375 -5.30 -19.15 -17.96
CA ASP A 375 -4.79 -20.40 -18.56
C ASP A 375 -3.49 -20.15 -19.34
N ALA A 376 -3.36 -19.00 -20.00
CA ALA A 376 -2.17 -18.66 -20.75
C ALA A 376 -0.97 -18.39 -19.84
N TRP A 377 -1.19 -17.83 -18.64
CA TRP A 377 -0.13 -17.61 -17.65
C TRP A 377 0.60 -18.88 -17.22
N ILE A 378 -0.09 -20.03 -17.24
CA ILE A 378 0.52 -21.33 -16.90
C ILE A 378 1.66 -21.70 -17.86
N ASN A 379 1.56 -21.25 -19.12
CA ASN A 379 2.47 -21.64 -20.19
C ASN A 379 3.52 -20.57 -20.54
N VAL A 380 3.53 -19.45 -19.81
CA VAL A 380 4.51 -18.37 -19.99
C VAL A 380 5.89 -18.83 -19.50
N ASP A 381 6.94 -18.57 -20.27
CA ASP A 381 8.31 -18.82 -19.82
C ASP A 381 8.70 -17.80 -18.74
N LEU A 382 8.61 -18.22 -17.48
CA LEU A 382 8.95 -17.38 -16.33
C LEU A 382 10.44 -17.01 -16.24
N ASN A 383 11.30 -17.59 -17.09
CA ASN A 383 12.70 -17.16 -17.20
C ASN A 383 12.86 -15.92 -18.08
N ASP A 384 11.87 -15.61 -18.92
CA ASP A 384 11.82 -14.38 -19.69
C ASP A 384 11.03 -13.32 -18.90
N PRO A 385 11.70 -12.27 -18.39
CA PRO A 385 11.05 -11.18 -17.64
C PRO A 385 10.00 -10.42 -18.46
N THR A 386 10.01 -10.54 -19.79
CA THR A 386 9.08 -9.88 -20.70
C THR A 386 7.96 -10.79 -21.18
N ALA A 387 8.00 -12.08 -20.86
CA ALA A 387 7.00 -13.01 -21.33
C ALA A 387 5.65 -12.74 -20.66
N ALA A 388 4.63 -12.63 -21.49
CA ALA A 388 3.24 -12.43 -21.12
C ALA A 388 2.36 -13.21 -22.09
N PRO A 389 1.10 -13.51 -21.71
CA PRO A 389 0.13 -14.05 -22.65
C PRO A 389 0.02 -13.17 -23.90
N ASP A 390 0.01 -13.81 -25.07
CA ASP A 390 -0.24 -13.14 -26.34
C ASP A 390 -1.72 -12.72 -26.43
N GLU A 391 -1.98 -11.45 -26.14
CA GLU A 391 -3.35 -10.90 -26.14
C GLU A 391 -4.02 -11.02 -27.51
N ASP A 392 -3.28 -10.96 -28.61
CA ASP A 392 -3.84 -11.11 -29.96
C ASP A 392 -4.34 -12.54 -30.19
N LEU A 393 -3.58 -13.54 -29.73
CA LEU A 393 -4.01 -14.94 -29.75
C LEU A 393 -5.20 -15.20 -28.84
N LEU A 394 -5.24 -14.55 -27.67
CA LEU A 394 -6.37 -14.64 -26.74
C LEU A 394 -7.64 -14.05 -27.35
N MET A 395 -7.56 -12.86 -27.94
CA MET A 395 -8.71 -12.24 -28.62
C MET A 395 -9.20 -13.06 -29.80
N GLN A 396 -8.29 -13.71 -30.54
CA GLN A 396 -8.68 -14.65 -31.60
C GLN A 396 -9.45 -15.85 -31.02
N LYS A 397 -8.97 -16.45 -29.93
CA LYS A 397 -9.64 -17.57 -29.25
C LYS A 397 -11.03 -17.19 -28.72
N VAL A 398 -11.19 -15.97 -28.22
CA VAL A 398 -12.49 -15.43 -27.78
C VAL A 398 -13.42 -15.24 -28.97
N ALA A 399 -12.92 -14.61 -30.04
CA ALA A 399 -13.67 -14.35 -31.27
C ALA A 399 -14.21 -15.65 -31.90
N GLU A 400 -13.36 -16.67 -32.03
CA GLU A 400 -13.73 -17.98 -32.57
C GLU A 400 -14.81 -18.68 -31.73
N LYS A 401 -14.72 -18.60 -30.39
CA LYS A 401 -15.71 -19.23 -29.49
C LYS A 401 -17.09 -18.59 -29.65
N TYR A 402 -17.14 -17.27 -29.74
CA TYR A 402 -18.41 -16.53 -29.70
C TYR A 402 -18.95 -16.11 -31.07
N GLY A 403 -18.23 -16.42 -32.15
CA GLY A 403 -18.67 -16.13 -33.52
C GLY A 403 -18.65 -14.64 -33.85
N ILE A 404 -17.73 -13.88 -33.23
CA ILE A 404 -17.56 -12.44 -33.40
C ILE A 404 -16.20 -12.13 -34.03
N THR A 405 -15.92 -10.88 -34.39
CA THR A 405 -14.59 -10.49 -34.87
C THR A 405 -13.60 -10.32 -33.70
N LYS A 406 -12.29 -10.37 -33.99
CA LYS A 406 -11.24 -10.09 -32.99
C LYS A 406 -11.37 -8.67 -32.44
N GLU A 407 -11.69 -7.72 -33.31
CA GLU A 407 -11.88 -6.31 -32.97
C GLU A 407 -13.09 -6.12 -32.05
N GLU A 408 -14.18 -6.85 -32.31
CA GLU A 408 -15.38 -6.84 -31.47
C GLU A 408 -15.10 -7.44 -30.09
N ALA A 409 -14.41 -8.60 -30.03
CA ALA A 409 -13.99 -9.21 -28.77
C ALA A 409 -13.12 -8.25 -27.92
N GLY A 410 -12.15 -7.59 -28.55
CA GLY A 410 -11.30 -6.58 -27.91
C GLY A 410 -12.11 -5.40 -27.39
N SER A 411 -13.03 -4.85 -28.20
CA SER A 411 -13.89 -3.74 -27.79
C SER A 411 -14.79 -4.09 -26.59
N ILE A 412 -15.30 -5.33 -26.53
CA ILE A 412 -16.10 -5.81 -25.41
C ILE A 412 -15.25 -5.90 -24.14
N CYS A 413 -14.06 -6.48 -24.24
CA CYS A 413 -13.16 -6.61 -23.08
C CYS A 413 -12.71 -5.23 -22.57
N ASP A 414 -12.41 -4.29 -23.47
CA ASP A 414 -12.07 -2.91 -23.11
C ASP A 414 -13.24 -2.23 -22.39
N LYS A 415 -14.47 -2.37 -22.90
CA LYS A 415 -15.68 -1.81 -22.28
C LYS A 415 -15.86 -2.33 -20.85
N VAL A 416 -15.82 -3.64 -20.64
CA VAL A 416 -15.98 -4.24 -19.31
C VAL A 416 -14.86 -3.81 -18.37
N THR A 417 -13.62 -3.77 -18.85
CA THR A 417 -12.45 -3.33 -18.09
C THR A 417 -12.60 -1.88 -17.63
N ILE A 418 -12.97 -0.98 -18.53
CA ILE A 418 -13.19 0.45 -18.22
C ILE A 418 -14.31 0.59 -17.20
N TYR A 419 -15.40 -0.15 -17.38
CA TYR A 419 -16.53 -0.15 -16.44
C TYR A 419 -16.13 -0.63 -15.04
N LYS A 420 -15.31 -1.68 -14.92
CA LYS A 420 -14.76 -2.14 -13.62
C LYS A 420 -13.77 -1.13 -13.02
N MET A 421 -12.92 -0.51 -13.84
CA MET A 421 -11.80 0.35 -13.42
C MET A 421 -12.15 1.81 -13.17
N ASN A 422 -13.41 2.21 -13.02
CA ASN A 422 -13.76 3.62 -12.85
C ASN A 422 -13.35 4.13 -11.45
N LEU A 423 -12.04 4.27 -11.26
CA LEU A 423 -11.29 4.57 -10.05
C LEU A 423 -11.38 6.07 -9.74
N SER A 424 -11.57 6.39 -8.47
CA SER A 424 -11.27 7.70 -7.88
C SER A 424 -9.78 8.00 -8.06
N VAL A 425 -9.46 9.24 -8.46
CA VAL A 425 -8.09 9.78 -8.55
C VAL A 425 -7.61 10.22 -7.17
#